data_AF-A0A3A0FXU4-F1
#
_entry.id   AF-A0A3A0FXU4-F1
#
_cell.length_a   1.000
_cell.length_b   1.000
_cell.length_c   1.000
_cell.angle_alpha   90.00
_cell.angle_beta   90.00
_cell.angle_gamma   90.00
#
_symmetry.space_group_name_H-M   'P 1'
#
loop_
_entity.id
_entity.type
_entity.pdbx_description
1 polymer ?
#
loop_
_entity_poly.entity_id
_entity_poly.type
_entity_poly.pdbx_seq_one_letter_code
_entity_poly.pdbx_strand_id
1 'polypeptide(L)' 'MRSVIWLVAPVVLLGVAAGLAAAPPRPAAAANCAGTATGRVPLTELGAGAYKGHAGGLYPAGADTPPAGHLAAALAR' A
#
# COMPACT_ATOMS: atom_id res chain seq x y z
N MET A 1 24.13 -27.94 38.69
CA MET A 1 23.71 -26.60 38.21
C MET A 1 23.17 -26.65 36.76
N ARG A 2 22.30 -27.60 36.41
CA ARG A 2 21.78 -27.79 35.02
C ARG A 2 20.25 -27.93 34.95
N SER A 3 19.56 -27.94 36.10
CA SER A 3 18.14 -28.31 36.20
C SER A 3 17.16 -27.14 36.32
N VAL A 4 17.63 -25.91 36.58
CA VAL A 4 16.76 -24.70 36.63
C VAL A 4 16.44 -24.19 35.23
N ILE A 5 17.38 -24.29 34.28
CA ILE A 5 17.26 -23.78 32.90
C ILE A 5 16.10 -24.43 32.12
N TRP A 6 15.76 -25.69 32.41
CA TRP A 6 14.69 -26.44 31.73
C TRP A 6 13.27 -26.09 32.21
N LEU A 7 13.12 -25.37 33.32
CA LEU A 7 11.82 -24.91 33.83
C LEU A 7 11.50 -23.47 33.40
N VAL A 8 12.50 -22.64 33.11
CA VAL A 8 12.28 -21.24 32.69
C VAL A 8 11.92 -21.13 31.21
N ALA A 9 12.50 -22.00 30.37
CA ALA A 9 12.27 -22.02 28.92
C ALA A 9 10.79 -22.21 28.51
N PRO A 10 10.01 -23.17 29.05
CA PRO A 10 8.60 -23.32 28.69
C PRO A 10 7.72 -22.18 29.23
N VAL A 11 8.08 -21.57 30.37
CA VAL A 11 7.34 -20.44 30.96
C VAL A 11 7.53 -19.16 30.14
N VAL A 12 8.74 -18.91 29.63
CA VAL A 12 9.00 -17.78 28.73
C VAL A 12 8.33 -17.99 27.37
N LEU A 13 8.34 -19.22 26.83
CA LEU A 13 7.64 -19.54 25.58
C LEU A 13 6.11 -19.40 25.69
N LEU A 14 5.52 -19.79 26.83
CA LEU A 14 4.08 -19.64 27.07
C LEU A 14 3.68 -18.17 27.25
N GLY A 15 4.52 -17.37 27.92
CA GLY A 15 4.29 -15.93 28.12
C GLY A 15 4.35 -15.12 26.81
N VAL A 16 5.23 -15.47 25.87
CA VAL A 16 5.35 -14.79 24.57
C VAL A 16 4.17 -15.14 23.65
N ALA A 17 3.69 -16.38 23.67
CA ALA A 17 2.52 -16.79 22.87
C ALA A 17 1.22 -16.10 23.34
N ALA A 18 1.05 -15.90 24.65
CA ALA A 18 -0.11 -15.22 25.21
C ALA A 18 -0.17 -13.71 24.89
N GLY A 19 0.97 -13.06 24.68
CA GLY A 19 1.04 -11.64 24.32
C GLY A 19 0.61 -11.31 22.89
N LEU A 20 0.78 -12.23 21.94
CA LEU A 20 0.40 -12.02 20.54
C LEU A 20 -1.11 -12.19 20.28
N ALA A 21 -1.84 -12.92 21.14
CA ALA A 21 -3.25 -13.25 20.92
C ALA A 21 -4.25 -12.26 21.52
N ALA A 22 -3.80 -11.32 22.37
CA ALA A 22 -4.67 -10.45 23.18
C ALA A 22 -4.66 -8.97 22.76
N ALA A 23 -3.99 -8.60 21.66
CA ALA A 23 -4.03 -7.23 21.20
C ALA A 23 -5.42 -6.90 20.62
N PRO A 24 -6.11 -5.85 21.10
CA PRO A 24 -7.37 -5.43 20.49
C PRO A 24 -7.13 -5.02 19.02
N PRO A 25 -8.09 -5.28 18.11
CA PRO A 25 -7.98 -4.81 16.74
C PRO A 25 -7.80 -3.29 16.76
N ARG A 26 -6.71 -2.80 16.16
CA ARG A 26 -6.52 -1.36 15.99
C ARG A 26 -7.58 -0.86 15.01
N PRO A 27 -8.31 0.22 15.32
CA PRO A 27 -9.20 0.83 14.35
C PRO A 27 -8.38 1.22 13.12
N ALA A 28 -8.87 0.85 11.93
CA ALA A 28 -8.29 1.32 10.69
C ALA A 28 -8.43 2.84 10.64
N ALA A 29 -7.31 3.55 10.52
CA ALA A 29 -7.35 4.98 10.25
C ALA A 29 -7.90 5.19 8.83
N ALA A 30 -8.85 6.13 8.68
CA ALA A 30 -9.30 6.55 7.36
C ALA A 30 -8.16 7.26 6.62
N ALA A 31 -8.11 7.10 5.29
CA ALA A 31 -7.18 7.86 4.47
C ALA A 31 -7.53 9.36 4.54
N ASN A 32 -6.51 10.22 4.52
CA ASN A 32 -6.74 11.66 4.39
C ASN A 32 -7.12 12.00 2.94
N CYS A 33 -8.41 12.21 2.71
CA CYS A 33 -8.96 12.60 1.41
C CYS A 33 -9.08 14.12 1.22
N ALA A 34 -8.56 14.94 2.13
CA ALA A 34 -8.66 16.40 2.03
C ALA A 34 -7.72 16.99 0.96
N GLY A 35 -6.70 16.24 0.53
CA GLY A 35 -5.76 16.69 -0.50
C GLY A 35 -6.31 16.54 -1.91
N THR A 36 -6.53 17.65 -2.60
CA THR A 36 -6.94 17.68 -4.02
C THR A 36 -5.81 18.07 -4.98
N ALA A 37 -4.67 18.51 -4.45
CA ALA A 37 -3.53 18.98 -5.26
C ALA A 37 -2.19 18.68 -4.57
N THR A 38 -1.12 18.59 -5.37
CA THR A 38 0.25 18.33 -4.89
C THR A 38 1.14 19.57 -4.83
N GLY A 39 0.66 20.73 -5.31
CA GLY A 39 1.44 21.97 -5.44
C GLY A 39 2.52 21.93 -6.53
N ARG A 40 2.55 20.89 -7.37
CA ARG A 40 3.49 20.74 -8.49
C ARG A 40 2.83 21.20 -9.79
N VAL A 41 3.61 21.83 -10.66
CA VAL A 41 3.19 22.13 -12.04
C VAL A 41 3.16 20.83 -12.84
N PRO A 42 2.03 20.48 -13.50
CA PRO A 42 1.94 19.30 -14.35
C PRO A 42 2.89 19.39 -15.55
N LEU A 43 3.42 18.24 -15.99
CA LEU A 43 4.21 18.13 -17.21
C LEU A 43 3.31 17.61 -18.35
N THR A 44 2.55 18.51 -18.96
CA THR A 44 1.56 18.19 -19.99
C THR A 44 2.18 17.84 -21.34
N GLU A 45 3.43 18.27 -21.58
CA GLU A 45 4.02 18.26 -22.93
C GLU A 45 4.80 16.98 -23.22
N LEU A 46 4.72 15.99 -22.34
CA LEU A 46 5.53 14.78 -22.47
C LEU A 46 5.06 13.87 -23.60
N GLY A 47 3.73 13.76 -23.82
CA GLY A 47 3.16 12.81 -24.78
C GLY A 47 3.74 11.40 -24.63
N ALA A 48 4.21 10.82 -25.73
CA ALA A 48 4.91 9.52 -25.74
C ALA A 48 6.40 9.58 -25.34
N GLY A 49 6.90 10.75 -24.95
CA GLY A 49 8.25 10.95 -24.42
C GLY A 49 8.43 10.36 -23.02
N ALA A 50 9.64 10.50 -22.47
CA ALA A 50 9.97 10.02 -21.13
C ALA A 50 10.57 11.12 -20.25
N TYR A 51 10.19 11.14 -18.97
CA TYR A 51 10.77 11.98 -17.94
C TYR A 51 11.40 11.11 -16.84
N LYS A 52 12.71 11.26 -16.62
CA LYS A 52 13.49 10.43 -15.68
C LYS A 52 13.34 8.92 -15.92
N GLY A 53 13.19 8.51 -17.18
CA GLY A 53 12.99 7.11 -17.56
C GLY A 53 11.54 6.61 -17.45
N HIS A 54 10.59 7.45 -17.04
CA HIS A 54 9.18 7.13 -17.01
C HIS A 54 8.47 7.67 -18.25
N ALA A 55 7.75 6.82 -18.97
CA ALA A 55 6.92 7.23 -20.09
C ALA A 55 5.82 8.22 -19.63
N GLY A 56 5.46 9.14 -20.51
CA GLY A 56 4.31 10.00 -20.34
C GLY A 56 2.98 9.29 -20.59
N GLY A 57 1.91 10.09 -20.58
CA GLY A 57 0.53 9.63 -20.73
C GLY A 57 -0.02 8.90 -19.50
N LEU A 58 -1.35 8.87 -19.40
CA LEU A 58 -2.06 8.08 -18.38
C LEU A 58 -2.21 6.59 -18.75
N TYR A 59 -2.01 6.26 -20.03
CA TYR A 59 -2.21 4.94 -20.61
C TYR A 59 -1.01 4.53 -21.48
N PRO A 60 -0.89 3.23 -21.85
CA PRO A 60 0.23 2.73 -22.65
C PRO A 60 0.50 3.56 -23.90
N ALA A 61 1.78 3.58 -24.32
CA ALA A 61 2.29 4.36 -25.46
C ALA A 61 2.13 5.88 -25.33
N GLY A 62 1.97 6.42 -24.12
CA GLY A 62 1.85 7.87 -23.91
C GLY A 62 0.47 8.44 -24.21
N ALA A 63 -0.56 7.60 -24.22
CA ALA A 63 -1.92 8.05 -24.50
C ALA A 63 -2.59 8.63 -23.25
N ASP A 64 -3.40 9.68 -23.43
CA ASP A 64 -4.30 10.21 -22.40
C ASP A 64 -5.76 9.81 -22.63
N THR A 65 -6.03 9.05 -23.70
CA THR A 65 -7.33 8.46 -23.96
C THR A 65 -7.44 7.08 -23.31
N PRO A 66 -8.45 6.85 -22.45
CA PRO A 66 -8.66 5.55 -21.82
C PRO A 66 -8.97 4.44 -22.85
N PRO A 67 -8.38 3.24 -22.70
CA PRO A 67 -8.84 2.06 -23.44
C PRO A 67 -10.32 1.75 -23.15
N ALA A 68 -11.05 1.27 -24.15
CA ALA A 68 -12.49 1.00 -24.06
C ALA A 68 -12.88 0.08 -22.88
N GLY A 69 -12.00 -0.85 -22.49
CA GLY A 69 -12.21 -1.73 -21.34
C GLY A 69 -12.37 -0.99 -20.00
N HIS A 70 -11.74 0.18 -19.83
CA HIS A 70 -11.90 0.99 -18.62
C HIS A 70 -13.32 1.54 -18.49
N LEU A 71 -13.92 2.01 -19.59
CA LEU A 71 -15.31 2.49 -19.59
C LEU A 71 -16.28 1.35 -19.29
N ALA A 72 -16.10 0.19 -19.92
CA ALA A 72 -16.95 -0.97 -19.68
C ALA A 72 -16.91 -1.41 -18.20
N ALA A 73 -15.71 -1.51 -17.62
CA ALA A 73 -15.55 -1.78 -16.19
C ALA A 73 -16.16 -0.68 -15.31
N ALA A 74 -16.17 0.57 -15.80
CA ALA A 74 -16.73 1.69 -15.07
C ALA A 74 -18.26 1.68 -14.98
N LEU A 75 -18.93 1.10 -15.97
CA LEU A 75 -20.39 0.98 -16.05
C LEU A 75 -20.92 -0.30 -15.39
N ALA A 76 -20.06 -1.30 -15.18
CA ALA A 76 -20.42 -2.58 -14.58
C ALA A 76 -20.51 -2.57 -13.03
N ARG A 77 -20.41 -1.39 -12.41
CA ARG A 77 -20.31 -1.15 -10.97
C ARG A 77 -21.39 -0.18 -10.52
#